data_AF-A0A6M0GC49-F1
#
_entry.id   AF-A0A6M0GC49-F1
#
_cell.length_a   1.000
_cell.length_b   1.000
_cell.length_c   1.000
_cell.angle_alpha   90.00
_cell.angle_beta   90.00
_cell.angle_gamma   90.00
#
_symmetry.space_group_name_H-M   'P 1'
#
loop_
_entity.id
_entity.type
_entity.pdbx_description
1 polymer ?
#
loop_
_entity_poly.entity_id
_entity_poly.type
_entity_poly.pdbx_seq_one_letter_code
_entity_poly.pdbx_strand_id
1 'polypeptide(L)'
;MQKNISSRQIRETFLSFFEKKDHLLIPCTSLLPQNDPTLLYINSGMAPLKKYFLGLSQPPHPKLCNVQLCIRTGDIEDAGDRHHFTSFEMLGSWSINDYYKETAIELAYELLVERFGFPVDKLYATAHQPMRPAQSLGCP
;
A
#
# COMPACT_ATOMS: atom_id res chain seq x y z
N MET A 1 16.00 -20.86 -6.97
CA MET A 1 15.94 -20.29 -8.34
C MET A 1 15.32 -18.91 -8.24
N GLN A 2 16.05 -17.82 -8.54
CA GLN A 2 15.41 -16.53 -8.78
C GLN A 2 14.73 -16.59 -10.14
N LYS A 3 13.41 -16.48 -10.15
CA LYS A 3 12.60 -16.45 -11.36
C LYS A 3 12.73 -15.03 -11.93
N ASN A 4 13.29 -14.88 -13.13
CA ASN A 4 13.29 -13.58 -13.82
C ASN A 4 11.85 -13.24 -14.20
N ILE A 5 11.19 -12.44 -13.36
CA ILE A 5 9.84 -11.94 -13.58
C ILE A 5 9.91 -10.49 -14.07
N SER A 6 9.14 -10.17 -15.10
CA SER A 6 9.01 -8.78 -15.59
C SER A 6 8.16 -7.93 -14.64
N SER A 7 8.34 -6.60 -14.68
CA SER A 7 7.48 -5.66 -13.94
C SER A 7 6.00 -5.83 -14.26
N ARG A 8 5.69 -6.13 -15.53
CA ARG A 8 4.33 -6.45 -15.98
C ARG A 8 3.77 -7.69 -15.27
N GLN A 9 4.54 -8.77 -15.21
CA GLN A 9 4.12 -9.99 -14.52
C GLN A 9 3.96 -9.79 -13.00
N ILE A 10 4.78 -8.92 -12.39
CA ILE A 10 4.62 -8.54 -10.97
C ILE A 10 3.26 -7.88 -10.75
N ARG A 11 2.92 -6.87 -11.59
CA ARG A 11 1.61 -6.19 -11.54
C ARG A 11 0.45 -7.17 -11.73
N GLU A 12 0.50 -8.00 -12.76
CA GLU A 12 -0.54 -9.00 -13.05
C GLU A 12 -0.68 -10.03 -11.91
N THR A 13 0.44 -10.46 -11.31
CA THR A 13 0.42 -11.39 -10.17
C THR A 13 -0.24 -10.77 -8.94
N PHE A 14 0.10 -9.52 -8.63
CA PHE A 14 -0.49 -8.78 -7.51
C PHE A 14 -1.99 -8.58 -7.68
N LEU A 15 -2.41 -8.03 -8.84
CA LEU A 15 -3.82 -7.74 -9.11
C LEU A 15 -4.65 -9.02 -9.10
N SER A 16 -4.22 -10.05 -9.83
CA SER A 16 -4.93 -11.33 -9.88
C SER A 16 -4.97 -12.06 -8.54
N PHE A 17 -3.99 -11.85 -7.65
CA PHE A 17 -4.02 -12.37 -6.30
C PHE A 17 -5.15 -11.73 -5.48
N PHE A 18 -5.22 -10.40 -5.46
CA PHE A 18 -6.23 -9.69 -4.67
C PHE A 18 -7.63 -9.82 -5.26
N GLU A 19 -7.80 -9.85 -6.59
CA GLU A 19 -9.09 -10.15 -7.23
C GLU A 19 -9.64 -11.52 -6.80
N LYS A 20 -8.78 -12.55 -6.73
CA LYS A 20 -9.17 -13.89 -6.21
C LYS A 20 -9.52 -13.89 -4.72
N LYS A 21 -9.08 -12.88 -3.97
CA LYS A 21 -9.42 -12.66 -2.55
C LYS A 21 -10.57 -11.66 -2.43
N ASP A 22 -11.36 -11.50 -3.49
CA ASP A 22 -12.57 -10.67 -3.53
C ASP A 22 -12.27 -9.18 -3.27
N HIS A 23 -11.14 -8.69 -3.79
CA HIS A 23 -10.89 -7.26 -3.91
C HIS A 23 -11.33 -6.78 -5.29
N LEU A 24 -12.10 -5.71 -5.33
CA LEU A 24 -12.46 -5.07 -6.59
C LEU A 24 -11.26 -4.28 -7.14
N LEU A 25 -10.88 -4.61 -8.37
CA LEU A 25 -9.89 -3.83 -9.11
C LEU A 25 -10.45 -2.44 -9.46
N ILE A 26 -9.81 -1.40 -8.95
CA ILE A 26 -10.14 0.00 -9.30
C ILE A 26 -9.09 0.59 -10.25
N PRO A 27 -9.48 1.53 -11.13
CA PRO A 27 -8.54 2.12 -12.08
C PRO A 27 -7.47 2.97 -11.37
N CYS A 28 -6.30 3.09 -12.02
CA CYS A 28 -5.31 4.11 -11.66
C CYS A 28 -5.92 5.50 -11.85
N THR A 29 -5.73 6.39 -10.89
CA THR A 29 -6.20 7.78 -10.98
C THR A 29 -5.14 8.70 -11.56
N SER A 30 -5.55 9.91 -11.93
CA SER A 30 -4.66 11.00 -12.35
C SER A 30 -3.58 11.27 -11.30
N LEU A 31 -2.40 11.71 -11.75
CA LEU A 31 -1.34 12.24 -10.90
C LEU A 31 -1.72 13.57 -10.24
N LEU A 32 -2.63 14.32 -10.87
CA LEU A 32 -3.17 15.56 -10.33
C LEU A 32 -4.30 15.24 -9.35
N PRO A 33 -4.19 15.67 -8.07
CA PRO A 33 -5.24 15.46 -7.09
C PRO A 33 -6.54 16.13 -7.52
N GLN A 34 -7.66 15.42 -7.38
CA GLN A 34 -8.97 16.00 -7.59
C GLN A 34 -9.57 16.43 -6.25
N ASN A 35 -9.77 17.73 -6.08
CA ASN A 35 -10.40 18.32 -4.88
C ASN A 35 -9.63 18.10 -3.57
N ASP A 36 -8.30 18.03 -3.61
CA ASP A 36 -7.47 18.06 -2.40
C ASP A 36 -6.39 19.15 -2.53
N PRO A 37 -6.59 20.34 -1.93
CA PRO A 37 -5.62 21.44 -2.02
C PRO A 37 -4.36 21.19 -1.17
N THR A 38 -4.33 20.12 -0.35
CA THR A 38 -3.19 19.79 0.51
C THR A 38 -2.14 18.92 -0.19
N LEU A 39 -2.47 18.37 -1.36
CA LEU A 39 -1.59 17.52 -2.15
C LEU A 39 -1.15 18.25 -3.42
N LEU A 40 0.16 18.22 -3.71
CA LEU A 40 0.71 18.69 -4.98
C LEU A 40 0.51 17.65 -6.10
N TYR A 41 0.85 16.40 -5.80
CA TYR A 41 0.64 15.22 -6.66
C TYR A 41 0.13 14.05 -5.84
N ILE A 42 -0.50 13.08 -6.51
CA ILE A 42 -0.79 11.78 -5.90
C ILE A 42 0.54 11.07 -5.60
N ASN A 43 0.82 10.89 -4.31
CA ASN A 43 2.08 10.34 -3.78
C ASN A 43 1.95 8.90 -3.26
N SER A 44 0.71 8.37 -3.23
CA SER A 44 0.37 7.06 -2.70
C SER A 44 -0.92 6.53 -3.33
N GLY A 45 -1.09 5.20 -3.33
CA GLY A 45 -2.30 4.55 -3.79
C GLY A 45 -3.54 4.83 -2.93
N MET A 46 -3.37 5.24 -1.67
CA MET A 46 -4.49 5.56 -0.77
C MET A 46 -5.03 6.97 -0.96
N ALA A 47 -4.23 7.91 -1.49
CA ALA A 47 -4.62 9.31 -1.57
C ALA A 47 -5.96 9.55 -2.32
N PRO A 48 -6.25 8.86 -3.44
CA PRO A 48 -7.55 8.96 -4.10
C PRO A 48 -8.71 8.36 -3.28
N LEU A 49 -8.41 7.47 -2.34
CA LEU A 49 -9.37 6.73 -1.51
C LEU A 49 -9.66 7.40 -0.17
N LYS A 50 -9.01 8.54 0.11
CA LYS A 50 -9.12 9.29 1.37
C LYS A 50 -10.58 9.50 1.82
N LYS A 51 -11.49 9.81 0.89
CA LYS A 51 -12.92 10.02 1.21
C LYS A 51 -13.59 8.77 1.76
N TYR A 52 -13.21 7.59 1.29
CA TYR A 52 -13.78 6.33 1.78
C TYR A 52 -13.28 6.01 3.19
N PHE A 53 -11.97 6.19 3.44
CA PHE A 53 -11.39 6.00 4.78
C PHE A 53 -11.93 7.01 5.82
N LEU A 54 -12.27 8.22 5.38
CA LEU A 54 -12.91 9.24 6.24
C LEU A 54 -14.42 9.04 6.42
N GLY A 55 -15.02 8.04 5.75
CA GLY A 55 -16.47 7.82 5.80
C GLY A 55 -17.31 8.89 5.08
N LEU A 56 -16.68 9.74 4.27
CA LEU A 56 -17.34 10.82 3.52
C LEU A 56 -18.03 10.32 2.24
N SER A 57 -17.73 9.11 1.81
CA SER A 57 -18.32 8.46 0.65
C SER A 57 -18.30 6.95 0.83
N GLN A 58 -19.25 6.23 0.24
CA GLN A 58 -19.23 4.77 0.24
C GLN A 58 -18.29 4.27 -0.86
N PRO A 59 -17.40 3.30 -0.58
CA PRO A 59 -16.60 2.68 -1.62
C PRO A 59 -17.49 1.79 -2.52
N PRO A 60 -17.10 1.56 -3.78
CA PRO A 60 -17.82 0.65 -4.67
C PRO A 60 -17.77 -0.81 -4.19
N HIS A 61 -16.78 -1.15 -3.36
CA HIS A 61 -16.62 -2.44 -2.71
C HIS A 61 -15.82 -2.24 -1.41
N PRO A 62 -16.08 -2.99 -0.32
CA PRO A 62 -15.32 -2.86 0.93
C PRO A 62 -13.84 -3.23 0.80
N LYS A 63 -13.51 -4.08 -0.17
CA LYS A 63 -12.13 -4.49 -0.50
C LYS A 63 -11.76 -4.01 -1.90
N LEU A 64 -10.67 -3.26 -2.02
CA LEU A 64 -10.22 -2.67 -3.28
C LEU A 64 -8.75 -3.01 -3.54
N CYS A 65 -8.35 -3.15 -4.80
CA CYS A 65 -6.93 -3.25 -5.17
C CYS A 65 -6.63 -2.43 -6.43
N ASN A 66 -5.41 -1.92 -6.54
CA ASN A 66 -4.95 -1.21 -7.73
C ASN A 66 -3.42 -1.13 -7.83
N VAL A 67 -2.98 -0.61 -8.98
CA VAL A 67 -1.62 -0.11 -9.20
C VAL A 67 -1.73 1.39 -9.50
N GLN A 68 -1.18 2.22 -8.62
CA GLN A 68 -1.24 3.67 -8.74
C GLN A 68 0.10 4.26 -9.14
N LEU A 69 0.14 5.04 -10.22
CA LEU A 69 1.28 5.88 -10.53
C LEU A 69 1.37 7.01 -9.50
N CYS A 70 2.54 7.15 -8.87
CA CYS A 70 2.80 8.09 -7.78
C CYS A 70 3.97 9.02 -8.13
N ILE A 71 3.92 10.24 -7.62
CA ILE A 71 5.07 11.17 -7.60
C ILE A 71 5.42 11.52 -6.16
N ARG A 72 6.70 11.40 -5.80
CA ARG A 72 7.27 11.89 -4.54
C ARG A 72 8.37 12.88 -4.83
N THR A 73 8.09 14.15 -4.59
CA THR A 73 9.07 15.23 -4.73
C THR A 73 10.04 15.29 -3.56
N GLY A 74 9.67 14.74 -2.39
CA GLY A 74 10.56 14.66 -1.23
C GLY A 74 11.76 13.75 -1.45
N ASP A 75 11.66 12.80 -2.38
CA ASP A 75 12.70 11.79 -2.66
C ASP A 75 13.68 12.28 -3.76
N ILE A 76 13.60 13.56 -4.18
CA ILE A 76 14.38 14.07 -5.32
C ILE A 76 15.88 14.15 -5.05
N GLU A 77 16.28 14.48 -3.82
CA GLU A 77 17.69 14.60 -3.43
C GLU A 77 18.35 13.21 -3.30
N ASP A 78 17.56 12.18 -3.02
CA ASP A 78 18.02 10.79 -2.91
C ASP A 78 17.94 10.05 -4.26
N ALA A 79 17.35 10.67 -5.28
CA ALA A 79 17.19 10.07 -6.59
C ALA A 79 18.56 9.82 -7.25
N GLY A 80 18.75 8.59 -7.75
CA GLY A 80 20.02 8.14 -8.32
C GLY A 80 20.62 6.94 -7.60
N ASP A 81 20.06 6.55 -6.45
CA ASP A 81 20.33 5.26 -5.83
C ASP A 81 19.46 4.12 -6.42
N ARG A 82 19.47 2.94 -5.78
CA ARG A 82 18.73 1.76 -6.24
C ARG A 82 17.28 1.68 -5.73
N HIS A 83 16.86 2.59 -4.86
CA HIS A 83 15.63 2.47 -4.07
C HIS A 83 14.69 3.68 -4.20
N HIS A 84 15.23 4.87 -4.45
CA HIS A 84 14.51 6.13 -4.48
C HIS A 84 14.27 6.59 -5.91
N PHE A 85 13.00 6.82 -6.21
CA PHE A 85 12.52 7.32 -7.50
C PHE A 85 11.54 8.46 -7.25
N THR A 86 11.59 9.48 -8.11
CA THR A 86 10.60 10.57 -8.07
C THR A 86 9.24 10.13 -8.59
N SER A 87 9.20 9.17 -9.52
CA SER A 87 7.97 8.54 -10.01
C SER A 87 8.06 7.01 -9.95
N PHE A 88 6.98 6.37 -9.49
CA PHE A 88 6.93 4.93 -9.31
C PHE A 88 5.48 4.43 -9.28
N GLU A 89 5.30 3.12 -9.46
CA GLU A 89 4.00 2.46 -9.31
C GLU A 89 3.86 1.88 -7.90
N MET A 90 2.80 2.24 -7.19
CA MET A 90 2.44 1.67 -5.89
C MET A 90 1.36 0.61 -6.07
N LEU A 91 1.69 -0.64 -5.74
CA LEU A 91 0.74 -1.76 -5.71
C LEU A 91 0.04 -1.72 -4.35
N GLY A 92 -1.28 -1.55 -4.34
CA GLY A 92 -2.07 -1.35 -3.12
C GLY A 92 -3.27 -2.29 -3.03
N SER A 93 -3.51 -2.81 -1.84
CA SER A 93 -4.75 -3.48 -1.44
C SER A 93 -5.32 -2.77 -0.21
N TRP A 94 -6.62 -2.56 -0.21
CA TRP A 94 -7.30 -1.68 0.72
C TRP A 94 -8.53 -2.39 1.28
N SER A 95 -8.62 -2.42 2.61
CA SER A 95 -9.81 -2.83 3.35
C SER A 95 -10.46 -1.59 3.94
N ILE A 96 -11.74 -1.37 3.63
CA ILE A 96 -12.53 -0.25 4.10
C ILE A 96 -13.70 -0.81 4.90
N ASN A 97 -13.56 -0.77 6.22
CA ASN A 97 -14.51 -1.33 7.20
C ASN A 97 -14.78 -2.84 7.00
N ASP A 98 -13.77 -3.60 6.58
CA ASP A 98 -13.83 -5.05 6.42
C ASP A 98 -12.75 -5.72 7.30
N TYR A 99 -11.75 -6.40 6.73
CA TYR A 99 -10.67 -7.01 7.51
C TYR A 99 -9.65 -6.01 8.07
N TYR A 100 -8.89 -6.43 9.09
CA TYR A 100 -7.89 -5.60 9.77
C TYR A 100 -6.49 -6.26 9.76
N LYS A 101 -5.72 -6.12 10.84
CA LYS A 101 -4.29 -6.45 10.89
C LYS A 101 -3.99 -7.90 10.56
N GLU A 102 -4.72 -8.84 11.17
CA GLU A 102 -4.45 -10.28 11.09
C GLU A 102 -4.53 -10.74 9.63
N THR A 103 -5.67 -10.50 8.99
CA THR A 103 -5.90 -10.84 7.59
C THR A 103 -5.00 -10.05 6.63
N ALA A 104 -4.72 -8.77 6.91
CA ALA A 104 -3.82 -7.98 6.08
C ALA A 104 -2.40 -8.58 6.05
N ILE A 105 -1.90 -9.03 7.21
CA ILE A 105 -0.58 -9.67 7.34
C ILE A 105 -0.59 -11.04 6.65
N GLU A 106 -1.63 -11.85 6.84
CA GLU A 106 -1.78 -13.15 6.17
C GLU A 106 -1.75 -13.02 4.65
N LEU A 107 -2.53 -12.09 4.08
CA LEU A 107 -2.57 -11.83 2.64
C LEU A 107 -1.22 -11.36 2.10
N ALA A 108 -0.53 -10.47 2.81
CA ALA A 108 0.80 -10.01 2.42
C ALA A 108 1.83 -11.15 2.46
N TYR A 109 1.79 -11.97 3.50
CA TYR A 109 2.67 -13.12 3.65
C TYR A 109 2.44 -14.17 2.56
N GLU A 110 1.18 -14.55 2.30
CA GLU A 110 0.80 -15.49 1.24
C GLU A 110 1.29 -14.98 -0.14
N LEU A 111 1.10 -13.70 -0.44
CA LEU A 111 1.57 -13.11 -1.68
C LEU A 111 3.11 -13.18 -1.81
N LEU A 112 3.85 -12.78 -0.77
CA LEU A 112 5.31 -12.77 -0.80
C LEU A 112 5.90 -14.18 -0.88
N VAL A 113 5.44 -15.09 -0.03
CA VAL A 113 6.04 -16.41 0.11
C VAL A 113 5.51 -17.37 -0.95
N GLU A 114 4.19 -17.46 -1.13
CA GLU A 114 3.60 -18.48 -2.00
C GLU A 114 3.53 -18.04 -3.46
N ARG A 115 3.26 -16.76 -3.73
CA ARG A 115 3.14 -16.26 -5.11
C ARG A 115 4.45 -15.76 -5.69
N PHE A 116 5.22 -14.99 -4.92
CA PHE A 116 6.52 -14.48 -5.36
C PHE A 116 7.70 -15.40 -5.01
N GLY A 117 7.53 -16.34 -4.08
CA GLY A 117 8.58 -17.31 -3.75
C GLY A 117 9.72 -16.73 -2.92
N PHE A 118 9.47 -15.68 -2.13
CA PHE A 118 10.49 -15.13 -1.24
C PHE A 118 10.84 -16.14 -0.13
N PRO A 119 12.14 -16.44 0.11
CA PRO A 119 12.55 -17.28 1.22
C PRO A 119 12.18 -16.64 2.56
N VAL A 120 11.50 -17.40 3.42
CA VAL A 120 10.97 -16.91 4.70
C VAL A 120 12.09 -16.38 5.61
N ASP A 121 13.24 -17.04 5.60
CA ASP A 121 14.45 -16.67 6.36
C ASP A 121 15.08 -15.33 5.94
N LYS A 122 14.61 -14.73 4.84
CA LYS A 122 15.06 -13.43 4.33
C LYS A 122 14.02 -12.32 4.51
N LEU A 123 12.85 -12.63 5.06
CA LEU A 123 11.80 -11.65 5.33
C LEU A 123 11.96 -11.09 6.74
N TYR A 124 11.89 -9.76 6.85
CA TYR A 124 11.91 -9.04 8.12
C TYR A 124 10.65 -8.20 8.23
N ALA A 125 10.09 -8.10 9.42
CA ALA A 125 8.94 -7.27 9.73
C ALA A 125 9.30 -6.27 10.82
N THR A 126 8.74 -5.06 10.71
CA THR A 126 8.81 -4.05 11.75
C THR A 126 7.39 -3.67 12.15
N ALA A 127 7.18 -3.36 13.42
CA ALA A 127 5.90 -2.91 13.94
C ALA A 127 6.10 -1.63 14.74
N HIS A 128 5.16 -0.69 14.62
CA HIS A 128 5.18 0.52 15.44
C HIS A 128 5.01 0.13 16.91
N GLN A 129 5.95 0.56 17.75
CA GLN A 129 5.83 0.41 19.19
C GLN A 129 4.91 1.53 19.71
N PRO A 130 3.70 1.21 20.22
CA PRO A 130 2.84 2.23 20.77
C PRO A 130 3.57 2.91 21.93
N MET A 131 3.52 4.24 21.99
CA MET A 131 4.00 4.96 23.17
C MET A 131 3.25 4.38 24.38
N ARG A 132 3.99 3.88 25.37
CA ARG A 132 3.40 3.59 26.68
C ARG A 132 2.70 4.88 27.13
N PRO A 133 1.45 4.82 27.64
CA PRO A 133 0.89 5.94 28.37
C PRO A 133 1.95 6.35 29.38
N ALA A 134 2.25 7.65 29.48
CA ALA A 134 3.10 8.14 30.56
C ALA A 134 2.54 7.54 31.84
N GLN A 135 3.30 6.62 32.47
CA GLN A 135 3.00 6.20 33.83
C GLN A 135 2.82 7.50 34.58
N SER A 136 1.63 7.67 35.17
CA SER A 136 1.24 8.83 35.96
C SER A 136 2.49 9.48 36.52
N LEU A 137 2.84 10.65 35.98
CA LEU A 137 3.75 11.55 36.66
C LEU A 137 3.18 11.61 38.08
N GLY A 138 3.88 10.98 39.01
CA GLY A 138 3.62 11.12 40.42
C GLY A 138 3.86 12.59 40.72
N CYS A 139 2.83 13.40 40.51
CA CYS A 139 2.71 14.64 41.22
C CYS A 139 2.73 14.25 42.71
N PRO A 140 3.58 14.92 43.51
CA PRO A 140 3.78 14.59 44.92
C PRO A 140 2.47 14.60 45.72
#